data_AF-A0A0Q6VMZ8-F1
#
_entry.id   AF-A0A0Q6VMZ8-F1
#
_cell.length_a   1.000
_cell.length_b   1.000
_cell.length_c   1.000
_cell.angle_alpha   90.00
_cell.angle_beta   90.00
_cell.angle_gamma   90.00
#
_symmetry.space_group_name_H-M   'P 1'
#
loop_
_entity.id
_entity.type
_entity.pdbx_description
1 polymer ?
#
loop_
_entity_poly.entity_id
_entity_poly.type
_entity_poly.pdbx_seq_one_letter_code
_entity_poly.pdbx_strand_id
1 'polypeptide(L)'
;MQANKLKLAAAAVAAISALAVWGVMQHGASRTALHAKPPAYAAHAPAAAPAQGSWFSAVGGPPAGEAGPAATVPLARQVDQLVAAGKPEDLYRAYNLIDDCMTFQRLGTLPFLHFPEQRDMTAAEKAGEALVCASLTELHRRARIDYLAAAAKAGVPGADTAFMVAGPFGDRDALATRPDDPLVVEWRRQALAQLTSQALQGDLGSLNTLWTGHLSGWIAIPRDPVLAYTYHAALQRIDHDQNPDVADGPYSGNMFAFLKDGLTPEQLAAANAKADRIALNFHQRMAAQEAKQ
;
A
#
# COMPACT_ATOMS: atom_id res chain seq x y z
N MET A 1 12.21 -4.75 -65.91
CA MET A 1 13.21 -4.90 -64.82
C MET A 1 12.94 -3.78 -63.82
N GLN A 2 12.09 -3.82 -62.79
CA GLN A 2 11.74 -4.80 -61.74
C GLN A 2 12.88 -5.26 -60.83
N ALA A 3 12.65 -5.10 -59.51
CA ALA A 3 13.47 -5.34 -58.30
C ALA A 3 14.49 -4.23 -57.99
N ASN A 4 14.55 -3.58 -56.80
CA ASN A 4 14.23 -4.04 -55.45
C ASN A 4 13.47 -3.00 -54.63
N LYS A 5 12.38 -3.48 -54.04
CA LYS A 5 11.53 -2.85 -53.04
C LYS A 5 11.92 -3.38 -51.65
N LEU A 6 11.70 -2.56 -50.63
CA LEU A 6 11.54 -2.90 -49.21
C LEU A 6 12.74 -3.53 -48.48
N LYS A 7 13.23 -2.83 -47.45
CA LYS A 7 13.19 -3.24 -46.03
C LYS A 7 14.08 -2.31 -45.22
N LEU A 8 13.46 -1.47 -44.38
CA LEU A 8 13.96 -1.01 -43.06
C LEU A 8 12.90 -0.06 -42.47
N ALA A 9 11.76 -0.65 -42.13
CA ALA A 9 10.76 -0.07 -41.25
C ALA A 9 10.27 -1.20 -40.35
N ALA A 10 10.84 -1.33 -39.16
CA ALA A 10 10.28 -2.06 -38.03
C ALA A 10 11.24 -1.98 -36.82
N ALA A 11 11.28 -0.82 -36.15
CA ALA A 11 11.81 -0.70 -34.80
C ALA A 11 11.07 0.42 -34.06
N ALA A 12 9.73 0.33 -34.02
CA ALA A 12 8.90 1.30 -33.31
C ALA A 12 7.50 0.76 -32.97
N VAL A 13 7.33 -0.52 -32.64
CA VAL A 13 6.06 -1.02 -32.05
C VAL A 13 6.35 -2.21 -31.13
N ALA A 14 6.86 -1.94 -29.92
CA ALA A 14 6.88 -2.93 -28.84
C ALA A 14 6.80 -2.32 -27.43
N ALA A 15 6.92 -0.99 -27.29
CA ALA A 15 6.87 -0.32 -25.98
C ALA A 15 5.51 0.31 -25.63
N ILE A 16 4.50 0.23 -26.52
CA ILE A 16 3.18 0.86 -26.29
C ILE A 16 2.18 -0.13 -25.65
N SER A 17 2.42 -1.44 -25.74
CA SER A 17 1.46 -2.46 -25.29
C SER A 17 1.45 -2.70 -23.77
N ALA A 18 2.49 -2.29 -23.04
CA ALA A 18 2.56 -2.48 -21.58
C ALA A 18 1.91 -1.33 -20.77
N LEU A 19 1.66 -0.17 -21.38
CA LEU A 19 1.00 0.97 -20.72
C LEU A 19 -0.53 0.96 -20.85
N ALA A 20 -1.09 0.17 -21.76
CA ALA A 20 -2.53 0.12 -21.99
C ALA A 20 -3.29 -0.79 -21.01
N VAL A 21 -2.62 -1.72 -20.33
CA VAL A 21 -3.29 -2.68 -19.42
C VAL A 21 -3.51 -2.10 -18.03
N TRP A 22 -2.75 -1.09 -17.60
CA TRP A 22 -2.95 -0.43 -16.29
C TRP A 22 -3.79 0.85 -16.36
N GLY A 23 -3.91 1.51 -17.52
CA GLY A 23 -4.77 2.68 -17.68
C GLY A 23 -6.28 2.40 -17.59
N VAL A 24 -6.69 1.15 -17.83
CA VAL A 24 -8.11 0.75 -17.86
C VAL A 24 -8.71 0.53 -16.46
N MET A 25 -7.89 0.43 -15.41
CA MET A 25 -8.40 0.39 -14.02
C MET A 25 -8.65 1.78 -13.40
N GLN A 26 -8.29 2.87 -14.09
CA GLN A 26 -8.53 4.22 -13.58
C GLN A 26 -9.70 4.95 -14.26
N HIS A 27 -10.19 4.48 -15.41
CA HIS A 27 -11.29 5.12 -16.14
C HIS A 27 -12.23 4.06 -16.72
N GLY A 28 -13.29 3.72 -15.99
CA GLY A 28 -14.24 2.69 -16.42
C GLY A 28 -15.54 2.60 -15.65
N ALA A 29 -16.01 3.70 -15.03
CA ALA A 29 -17.41 3.82 -14.65
C ALA A 29 -18.24 4.07 -15.91
N SER A 30 -18.60 2.99 -16.62
CA SER A 30 -19.72 2.94 -17.59
C SER A 30 -19.83 1.53 -18.16
N ARG A 31 -20.65 0.68 -17.54
CA ARG A 31 -21.30 -0.42 -18.26
C ARG A 31 -22.78 -0.44 -17.90
N THR A 32 -23.57 -0.07 -18.89
CA THR A 32 -25.01 -0.28 -19.03
C THR A 32 -25.44 -1.65 -18.53
N ALA A 33 -26.40 -1.65 -17.60
CA ALA A 33 -27.08 -2.85 -17.12
C ALA A 33 -27.80 -3.53 -18.29
N LEU A 34 -27.41 -4.78 -18.58
CA LEU A 34 -28.25 -5.71 -19.33
C LEU A 34 -28.90 -6.65 -18.31
N HIS A 35 -30.23 -6.57 -18.25
CA HIS A 35 -31.08 -7.44 -17.47
C HIS A 35 -30.88 -8.91 -17.86
N ALA A 36 -30.33 -9.71 -16.95
CA ALA A 36 -30.44 -11.16 -16.96
C ALA A 36 -31.12 -11.61 -15.66
N LYS A 37 -32.29 -12.23 -15.81
CA LYS A 37 -33.11 -12.78 -14.73
C LYS A 37 -32.44 -14.07 -14.20
N PRO A 38 -32.11 -14.20 -12.91
CA PRO A 38 -31.54 -15.45 -12.40
C PRO A 38 -32.62 -16.53 -12.24
N PRO A 39 -32.29 -17.81 -12.47
CA PRO A 39 -33.19 -18.93 -12.19
C PRO A 39 -33.32 -19.13 -10.67
N ALA A 40 -34.53 -19.47 -10.24
CA ALA A 40 -34.85 -19.80 -8.85
C ALA A 40 -34.25 -21.17 -8.48
N TYR A 41 -33.20 -21.17 -7.67
CA TYR A 41 -32.77 -22.35 -6.91
C TYR A 41 -33.04 -22.11 -5.42
N ALA A 42 -33.69 -23.10 -4.80
CA ALA A 42 -34.15 -23.06 -3.42
C ALA A 42 -33.00 -22.86 -2.43
N ALA A 43 -33.16 -21.89 -1.54
CA ALA A 43 -32.23 -21.60 -0.46
C ALA A 43 -32.22 -22.74 0.56
N HIS A 44 -31.10 -23.47 0.66
CA HIS A 44 -30.65 -24.05 1.92
C HIS A 44 -29.51 -23.16 2.40
N ALA A 45 -29.73 -22.45 3.50
CA ALA A 45 -28.72 -21.59 4.10
C ALA A 45 -27.58 -22.47 4.66
N PRO A 46 -26.34 -22.35 4.18
CA PRO A 46 -25.20 -22.77 4.97
C PRO A 46 -25.04 -21.76 6.10
N ALA A 47 -24.87 -22.26 7.32
CA ALA A 47 -24.45 -21.44 8.46
C ALA A 47 -23.21 -20.64 8.04
N ALA A 48 -23.32 -19.30 8.14
CA ALA A 48 -22.25 -18.40 7.76
C ALA A 48 -21.00 -18.70 8.60
N ALA A 49 -19.97 -19.24 7.95
CA ALA A 49 -18.63 -19.28 8.50
C ALA A 49 -18.16 -17.83 8.77
N PRO A 50 -17.40 -17.59 9.85
CA PRO A 50 -16.95 -16.26 10.19
C PRO A 50 -16.08 -15.69 9.07
N ALA A 51 -16.46 -14.50 8.58
CA ALA A 51 -15.67 -13.74 7.64
C ALA A 51 -14.31 -13.41 8.27
N GLN A 52 -13.26 -14.02 7.73
CA GLN A 52 -11.88 -13.76 8.12
C GLN A 52 -11.43 -12.44 7.48
N GLY A 53 -10.67 -11.66 8.26
CA GLY A 53 -10.49 -10.23 8.10
C GLY A 53 -9.67 -9.78 6.89
N SER A 54 -9.97 -8.56 6.44
CA SER A 54 -9.14 -7.77 5.54
C SER A 54 -7.84 -7.34 6.25
N TRP A 55 -6.72 -7.51 5.54
CA TRP A 55 -5.35 -7.21 5.94
C TRP A 55 -5.04 -5.77 6.39
N PHE A 56 -5.98 -4.83 6.22
CA PHE A 56 -5.83 -3.44 6.69
C PHE A 56 -6.44 -3.16 8.07
N SER A 57 -7.21 -4.08 8.65
CA SER A 57 -7.87 -3.85 9.95
C SER A 57 -6.99 -4.27 11.12
N ALA A 58 -5.85 -3.61 11.31
CA ALA A 58 -5.02 -3.77 12.50
C ALA A 58 -5.35 -2.73 13.59
N VAL A 59 -6.62 -2.63 14.00
CA VAL A 59 -7.01 -2.12 15.32
C VAL A 59 -8.29 -2.83 15.77
N GLY A 60 -8.12 -3.87 16.59
CA GLY A 60 -9.24 -4.63 17.14
C GLY A 60 -10.08 -3.81 18.10
N GLY A 61 -11.34 -3.61 17.76
CA GLY A 61 -12.43 -3.33 18.69
C GLY A 61 -13.47 -4.46 18.58
N PRO A 62 -14.16 -4.84 19.67
CA PRO A 62 -15.19 -5.86 19.64
C PRO A 62 -16.35 -5.45 18.70
N PRO A 63 -17.05 -6.42 18.08
CA PRO A 63 -18.15 -6.11 17.18
C PRO A 63 -19.23 -5.33 17.92
N ALA A 64 -19.57 -4.16 17.40
CA ALA A 64 -20.68 -3.36 17.90
C ALA A 64 -21.99 -4.12 17.65
N GLY A 65 -22.55 -4.71 18.71
CA GLY A 65 -23.96 -5.07 18.73
C GLY A 65 -24.82 -3.81 18.61
N GLU A 66 -26.00 -3.94 18.01
CA GLU A 66 -26.98 -2.86 17.84
C GLU A 66 -27.23 -2.12 19.16
N ALA A 67 -26.56 -0.98 19.31
CA ALA A 67 -26.87 0.03 20.31
C ALA A 67 -27.35 1.27 19.53
N GLY A 68 -28.44 1.90 20.01
CA GLY A 68 -28.87 3.22 19.52
C GLY A 68 -27.71 4.21 19.50
N PRO A 69 -27.79 5.32 18.73
CA PRO A 69 -26.62 6.07 18.29
C PRO A 69 -25.76 6.48 19.49
N ALA A 70 -24.69 5.73 19.72
CA ALA A 70 -23.68 6.08 20.69
C ALA A 70 -23.15 7.45 20.25
N ALA A 71 -23.09 8.40 21.19
CA ALA A 71 -22.61 9.74 20.89
C ALA A 71 -21.23 9.63 20.25
N THR A 72 -21.14 9.97 18.97
CA THR A 72 -19.91 9.79 18.19
C THR A 72 -18.82 10.66 18.81
N VAL A 73 -17.71 10.04 19.23
CA VAL A 73 -16.61 10.78 19.85
C VAL A 73 -16.02 11.71 18.80
N PRO A 74 -15.89 13.03 19.05
CA PRO A 74 -15.31 13.95 18.08
C PRO A 74 -13.86 13.56 17.75
N LEU A 75 -13.48 13.64 16.47
CA LEU A 75 -12.13 13.37 15.96
C LEU A 75 -11.04 14.02 16.82
N ALA A 76 -11.19 15.30 17.17
CA ALA A 76 -10.21 16.04 17.97
C ALA A 76 -9.85 15.31 19.26
N ARG A 77 -10.87 14.84 20.00
CA ARG A 77 -10.66 14.12 21.25
C ARG A 77 -9.97 12.78 21.00
N GLN A 78 -10.33 12.07 19.93
CA GLN A 78 -9.68 10.80 19.58
C GLN A 78 -8.20 10.99 19.27
N VAL A 79 -7.87 12.00 18.45
CA VAL A 79 -6.49 12.36 18.10
C VAL A 79 -5.70 12.75 19.35
N ASP A 80 -6.24 13.61 20.21
CA ASP A 80 -5.57 14.05 21.43
C ASP A 80 -5.27 12.86 22.37
N GLN A 81 -6.21 11.92 22.50
CA GLN A 81 -6.03 10.72 23.32
C GLN A 81 -4.93 9.80 22.76
N LEU A 82 -4.91 9.58 21.45
CA LEU A 82 -3.89 8.76 20.78
C LEU A 82 -2.50 9.38 20.91
N VAL A 83 -2.39 10.69 20.67
CA VAL A 83 -1.12 11.42 20.77
C VAL A 83 -0.62 11.45 22.21
N ALA A 84 -1.52 11.65 23.19
CA ALA A 84 -1.16 11.65 24.61
C ALA A 84 -0.68 10.28 25.12
N ALA A 85 -1.13 9.17 24.51
CA ALA A 85 -0.65 7.84 24.87
C ALA A 85 0.84 7.62 24.51
N GLY A 86 1.38 8.40 23.56
CA GLY A 86 2.80 8.41 23.20
C GLY A 86 3.31 7.13 22.53
N LYS A 87 2.44 6.18 22.19
CA LYS A 87 2.82 4.96 21.47
C LYS A 87 2.96 5.25 19.97
N PRO A 88 4.02 4.74 19.31
CA PRO A 88 4.18 4.94 17.88
C PRO A 88 2.98 4.48 17.03
N GLU A 89 2.34 3.38 17.41
CA GLU A 89 1.16 2.85 16.73
C GLU A 89 -0.03 3.80 16.83
N ASP A 90 -0.19 4.48 17.97
CA ASP A 90 -1.25 5.45 18.19
C ASP A 90 -1.00 6.74 17.39
N LEU A 91 0.26 7.12 17.17
CA LEU A 91 0.61 8.22 16.25
C LEU A 91 0.22 7.90 14.81
N TYR A 92 0.45 6.65 14.35
CA TYR A 92 0.03 6.26 13.01
C TYR A 92 -1.49 6.24 12.87
N ARG A 93 -2.21 5.75 13.89
CA ARG A 93 -3.68 5.81 13.95
C ARG A 93 -4.19 7.25 13.91
N ALA A 94 -3.56 8.16 14.65
CA ALA A 94 -3.90 9.58 14.65
C ALA A 94 -3.70 10.19 13.25
N TYR A 95 -2.61 9.86 12.56
CA TYR A 95 -2.41 10.26 11.17
C TYR A 95 -3.54 9.76 10.26
N ASN A 96 -3.87 8.46 10.31
CA ASN A 96 -4.89 7.87 9.45
C ASN A 96 -6.28 8.50 9.69
N LEU A 97 -6.66 8.72 10.96
CA LEU A 97 -7.91 9.40 11.30
C LEU A 97 -8.00 10.81 10.69
N ILE A 98 -6.89 11.54 10.71
CA ILE A 98 -6.82 12.88 10.11
C ILE A 98 -6.86 12.80 8.57
N ASP A 99 -6.08 11.91 7.95
CA ASP A 99 -6.01 11.74 6.49
C ASP A 99 -7.34 11.27 5.89
N ASP A 100 -8.05 10.38 6.61
CA ASP A 100 -9.39 9.91 6.25
C ASP A 100 -10.40 11.06 6.28
N CYS A 101 -10.43 11.86 7.35
CA CYS A 101 -11.30 13.03 7.40
C CYS A 101 -10.96 14.08 6.33
N MET A 102 -9.68 14.28 6.02
CA MET A 102 -9.26 15.15 4.91
C MET A 102 -9.76 14.62 3.56
N THR A 103 -9.66 13.31 3.36
CA THR A 103 -10.13 12.65 2.14
C THR A 103 -11.65 12.74 2.02
N PHE A 104 -12.38 12.47 3.12
CA PHE A 104 -13.83 12.59 3.18
C PHE A 104 -14.30 14.02 2.89
N GLN A 105 -13.67 15.03 3.47
CA GLN A 105 -14.03 16.44 3.20
C GLN A 105 -13.80 16.84 1.73
N ARG A 106 -12.81 16.24 1.07
CA ARG A 106 -12.50 16.50 -0.35
C ARG A 106 -13.44 15.75 -1.30
N LEU A 107 -13.76 14.49 -0.99
CA LEU A 107 -14.44 13.58 -1.92
C LEU A 107 -15.91 13.30 -1.56
N GLY A 108 -16.34 13.66 -0.35
CA GLY A 108 -17.66 13.32 0.18
C GLY A 108 -17.87 11.83 0.49
N THR A 109 -16.80 11.04 0.45
CA THR A 109 -16.77 9.60 0.74
C THR A 109 -15.35 9.19 1.11
N LEU A 110 -15.23 8.12 1.90
CA LEU A 110 -13.97 7.40 2.08
C LEU A 110 -13.78 6.41 0.91
N PRO A 111 -12.51 6.07 0.55
CA PRO A 111 -12.24 5.10 -0.51
C PRO A 111 -12.87 3.73 -0.22
N PHE A 112 -13.30 3.02 -1.27
CA PHE A 112 -14.06 1.76 -1.17
C PHE A 112 -13.33 0.63 -0.40
N LEU A 113 -12.00 0.68 -0.31
CA LEU A 113 -11.20 -0.28 0.47
C LEU A 113 -11.40 -0.18 1.98
N HIS A 114 -12.05 0.89 2.46
CA HIS A 114 -12.39 1.06 3.88
C HIS A 114 -13.63 0.26 4.29
N PHE A 115 -14.39 -0.32 3.35
CA PHE A 115 -15.63 -1.04 3.64
C PHE A 115 -15.52 -2.53 3.32
N PRO A 116 -15.98 -3.43 4.22
CA PRO A 116 -15.79 -4.88 4.11
C PRO A 116 -16.45 -5.54 2.87
N GLU A 117 -17.21 -4.79 2.07
CA GLU A 117 -17.89 -5.28 0.86
C GLU A 117 -17.60 -4.44 -0.39
N GLN A 118 -16.63 -3.52 -0.33
CA GLN A 118 -16.32 -2.60 -1.46
C GLN A 118 -17.54 -1.80 -1.95
N ARG A 119 -18.51 -1.56 -1.05
CA ARG A 119 -19.71 -0.76 -1.33
C ARG A 119 -19.47 0.72 -1.05
N ASP A 120 -20.30 1.55 -1.64
CA ASP A 120 -20.37 2.97 -1.31
C ASP A 120 -20.90 3.20 0.11
N MET A 121 -20.53 4.35 0.69
CA MET A 121 -21.10 4.84 1.93
C MET A 121 -22.58 5.18 1.76
N THR A 122 -23.41 4.67 2.66
CA THR A 122 -24.80 5.08 2.82
C THR A 122 -24.89 6.53 3.28
N ALA A 123 -26.06 7.16 3.11
CA ALA A 123 -26.29 8.53 3.59
C ALA A 123 -26.09 8.66 5.11
N ALA A 124 -26.46 7.64 5.88
CA ALA A 124 -26.28 7.62 7.33
C ALA A 124 -24.79 7.56 7.72
N GLU A 125 -23.98 6.75 7.03
CA GLU A 125 -22.54 6.69 7.25
C GLU A 125 -21.85 8.00 6.88
N LYS A 126 -22.23 8.63 5.77
CA LYS A 126 -21.71 9.96 5.40
C LYS A 126 -22.06 11.02 6.45
N ALA A 127 -23.28 10.99 6.99
CA ALA A 127 -23.67 11.90 8.05
C ALA A 127 -22.90 11.64 9.35
N GLY A 128 -22.67 10.38 9.71
CA GLY A 128 -21.84 10.00 10.85
C GLY A 128 -20.39 10.47 10.71
N GLU A 129 -19.79 10.24 9.54
CA GLU A 129 -18.43 10.68 9.23
C GLU A 129 -18.30 12.21 9.25
N ALA A 130 -19.29 12.92 8.70
CA ALA A 130 -19.33 14.38 8.76
C ALA A 130 -19.35 14.91 10.20
N LEU A 131 -20.06 14.24 11.12
CA LEU A 131 -20.08 14.61 12.53
C LEU A 131 -18.73 14.36 13.22
N VAL A 132 -18.05 13.25 12.91
CA VAL A 132 -16.70 12.96 13.44
C VAL A 132 -15.72 14.02 12.96
N CYS A 133 -15.67 14.25 11.65
CA CYS A 133 -14.74 15.16 10.99
C CYS A 133 -15.03 16.64 11.24
N ALA A 134 -16.20 17.00 11.79
CA ALA A 134 -16.55 18.38 12.13
C ALA A 134 -15.58 19.02 13.14
N SER A 135 -14.91 18.21 13.96
CA SER A 135 -13.91 18.67 14.93
C SER A 135 -12.47 18.71 14.41
N LEU A 136 -12.25 18.46 13.12
CA LEU A 136 -10.91 18.54 12.53
C LEU A 136 -10.41 19.99 12.50
N THR A 137 -9.26 20.25 13.12
CA THR A 137 -8.66 21.59 13.21
C THR A 137 -7.44 21.72 12.28
N GLU A 138 -7.06 22.96 11.95
CA GLU A 138 -5.80 23.23 11.21
C GLU A 138 -4.55 22.81 11.98
N LEU A 139 -4.62 22.77 13.32
CA LEU A 139 -3.53 22.23 14.12
C LEU A 139 -3.34 20.74 13.83
N HIS A 140 -4.42 19.96 13.84
CA HIS A 140 -4.38 18.53 13.51
C HIS A 140 -3.87 18.31 12.07
N ARG A 141 -4.38 19.08 11.09
CA ARG A 141 -3.92 18.96 9.70
C ARG A 141 -2.40 19.16 9.59
N ARG A 142 -1.84 20.18 10.24
CA ARG A 142 -0.39 20.44 10.18
C ARG A 142 0.43 19.38 10.91
N ALA A 143 -0.01 18.94 12.09
CA ALA A 143 0.72 17.98 12.91
C ALA A 143 0.73 16.54 12.33
N ARG A 144 -0.23 16.20 11.46
CA ARG A 144 -0.41 14.81 10.97
C ARG A 144 0.87 14.20 10.38
N ILE A 145 1.67 15.00 9.67
CA ILE A 145 2.88 14.52 9.01
C ILE A 145 3.99 14.22 10.02
N ASP A 146 4.04 14.96 11.12
CA ASP A 146 4.99 14.69 12.21
C ASP A 146 4.65 13.38 12.92
N TYR A 147 3.34 13.08 13.10
CA TYR A 147 2.89 11.80 13.64
C TYR A 147 3.29 10.64 12.74
N LEU A 148 3.10 10.80 11.42
CA LEU A 148 3.49 9.81 10.44
C LEU A 148 5.01 9.59 10.41
N ALA A 149 5.79 10.67 10.40
CA ALA A 149 7.26 10.61 10.45
C ALA A 149 7.75 9.87 11.70
N ALA A 150 7.15 10.14 12.86
CA ALA A 150 7.51 9.49 14.12
C ALA A 150 7.16 7.99 14.10
N ALA A 151 5.97 7.63 13.63
CA ALA A 151 5.54 6.24 13.48
C ALA A 151 6.43 5.46 12.50
N ALA A 152 6.73 6.04 11.33
CA ALA A 152 7.59 5.44 10.32
C ALA A 152 9.02 5.22 10.86
N LYS A 153 9.58 6.22 11.56
CA LYS A 153 10.89 6.09 12.22
C LYS A 153 10.91 4.99 13.28
N ALA A 154 9.80 4.78 14.00
CA ALA A 154 9.66 3.74 15.00
C ALA A 154 9.40 2.34 14.40
N GLY A 155 9.17 2.24 13.08
CA GLY A 155 8.94 0.98 12.39
C GLY A 155 7.53 0.41 12.56
N VAL A 156 6.54 1.29 12.78
CA VAL A 156 5.12 0.89 12.76
C VAL A 156 4.78 0.38 11.35
N PRO A 157 4.22 -0.84 11.22
CA PRO A 157 3.92 -1.43 9.91
C PRO A 157 3.09 -0.50 9.01
N GLY A 158 3.56 -0.29 7.78
CA GLY A 158 2.91 0.53 6.75
C GLY A 158 3.10 2.04 6.88
N ALA A 159 3.59 2.55 8.03
CA ALA A 159 3.77 3.99 8.23
C ALA A 159 4.89 4.58 7.34
N ASP A 160 5.94 3.82 7.08
CA ASP A 160 7.04 4.18 6.18
C ASP A 160 6.62 4.28 4.71
N THR A 161 5.77 3.35 4.23
CA THR A 161 5.16 3.46 2.89
C THR A 161 4.25 4.68 2.79
N ALA A 162 3.39 4.89 3.79
CA ALA A 162 2.53 6.07 3.82
C ALA A 162 3.35 7.37 3.87
N PHE A 163 4.45 7.40 4.62
CA PHE A 163 5.38 8.52 4.68
C PHE A 163 6.04 8.78 3.33
N MET A 164 6.48 7.75 2.62
CA MET A 164 7.05 7.89 1.28
C MET A 164 6.06 8.54 0.30
N VAL A 165 4.78 8.18 0.37
CA VAL A 165 3.74 8.70 -0.54
C VAL A 165 3.24 10.10 -0.14
N ALA A 166 3.29 10.46 1.15
CA ALA A 166 2.71 11.70 1.66
C ALA A 166 3.36 12.97 1.09
N GLY A 167 4.65 12.93 0.77
CA GLY A 167 5.41 14.09 0.28
C GLY A 167 5.67 15.15 1.38
N PRO A 168 6.54 16.14 1.12
CA PRO A 168 6.91 17.13 2.11
C PRO A 168 5.69 17.92 2.60
N PHE A 169 5.53 18.02 3.92
CA PHE A 169 4.36 18.66 4.57
C PHE A 169 3.00 18.08 4.15
N GLY A 170 2.99 16.90 3.53
CA GLY A 170 1.78 16.24 3.03
C GLY A 170 1.35 16.70 1.63
N ASP A 171 2.21 17.41 0.90
CA ASP A 171 2.02 17.73 -0.52
C ASP A 171 2.52 16.55 -1.38
N ARG A 172 1.61 15.62 -1.69
CA ARG A 172 1.89 14.44 -2.52
C ARG A 172 2.29 14.84 -3.94
N ASP A 173 1.68 15.90 -4.48
CA ASP A 173 1.88 16.35 -5.85
C ASP A 173 3.28 16.95 -6.05
N ALA A 174 3.89 17.50 -4.99
CA ALA A 174 5.29 17.96 -5.04
C ALA A 174 6.27 16.86 -5.48
N LEU A 175 5.99 15.60 -5.14
CA LEU A 175 6.83 14.47 -5.53
C LEU A 175 6.89 14.30 -7.06
N ALA A 176 5.87 14.72 -7.80
CA ALA A 176 5.84 14.66 -9.27
C ALA A 176 6.16 16.01 -9.92
N THR A 177 5.65 17.10 -9.36
CA THR A 177 5.67 18.43 -10.00
C THR A 177 6.92 19.24 -9.71
N ARG A 178 7.63 18.95 -8.61
CA ARG A 178 8.80 19.71 -8.15
C ARG A 178 9.95 18.78 -7.72
N PRO A 179 10.41 17.87 -8.59
CA PRO A 179 11.31 16.79 -8.19
C PRO A 179 12.70 17.24 -7.72
N ASP A 180 13.13 18.44 -8.13
CA ASP A 180 14.44 19.01 -7.83
C ASP A 180 14.40 20.05 -6.69
N ASP A 181 13.21 20.29 -6.10
CA ASP A 181 13.08 21.17 -4.94
C ASP A 181 13.88 20.58 -3.75
N PRO A 182 14.78 21.35 -3.11
CA PRO A 182 15.60 20.84 -2.01
C PRO A 182 14.80 20.16 -0.88
N LEU A 183 13.59 20.64 -0.59
CA LEU A 183 12.72 20.05 0.43
C LEU A 183 12.16 18.70 -0.03
N VAL A 184 11.84 18.55 -1.32
CA VAL A 184 11.41 17.28 -1.91
C VAL A 184 12.56 16.28 -1.95
N VAL A 185 13.76 16.72 -2.31
CA VAL A 185 14.97 15.88 -2.33
C VAL A 185 15.28 15.35 -0.93
N GLU A 186 15.28 16.23 0.06
CA GLU A 186 15.55 15.86 1.45
C GLU A 186 14.47 14.92 2.01
N TRP A 187 13.20 15.21 1.72
CA TRP A 187 12.08 14.34 2.07
C TRP A 187 12.25 12.93 1.50
N ARG A 188 12.50 12.81 0.18
CA ARG A 188 12.67 11.51 -0.48
C ARG A 188 13.83 10.74 0.13
N ARG A 189 14.94 11.41 0.42
CA ARG A 189 16.11 10.79 1.07
C ARG A 189 15.73 10.22 2.44
N GLN A 190 15.03 10.98 3.26
CA GLN A 190 14.58 10.54 4.58
C GLN A 190 13.58 9.38 4.49
N ALA A 191 12.55 9.52 3.66
CA ALA A 191 11.50 8.52 3.51
C ALA A 191 12.05 7.20 2.93
N LEU A 192 12.91 7.27 1.91
CA LEU A 192 13.56 6.09 1.34
C LEU A 192 14.48 5.40 2.36
N ALA A 193 15.18 6.15 3.21
CA ALA A 193 16.01 5.57 4.26
C ALA A 193 15.17 4.81 5.30
N GLN A 194 14.01 5.35 5.70
CA GLN A 194 13.11 4.67 6.63
C GLN A 194 12.49 3.42 6.00
N LEU A 195 11.98 3.54 4.77
CA LEU A 195 11.42 2.43 3.99
C LEU A 195 12.44 1.31 3.77
N THR A 196 13.68 1.68 3.41
CA THR A 196 14.78 0.72 3.27
C THR A 196 15.12 0.05 4.60
N SER A 197 15.14 0.79 5.70
CA SER A 197 15.41 0.22 7.02
C SER A 197 14.38 -0.84 7.41
N GLN A 198 13.09 -0.59 7.18
CA GLN A 198 12.02 -1.56 7.48
C GLN A 198 12.08 -2.78 6.56
N ALA A 199 12.30 -2.58 5.26
CA ALA A 199 12.48 -3.68 4.31
C ALA A 199 13.67 -4.58 4.69
N LEU A 200 14.79 -3.98 5.14
CA LEU A 200 15.95 -4.75 5.61
C LEU A 200 15.66 -5.55 6.89
N GLN A 201 14.69 -5.11 7.70
CA GLN A 201 14.20 -5.85 8.87
C GLN A 201 13.12 -6.89 8.51
N GLY A 202 12.82 -7.07 7.22
CA GLY A 202 11.86 -8.05 6.73
C GLY A 202 10.41 -7.55 6.69
N ASP A 203 10.15 -6.24 6.77
CA ASP A 203 8.77 -5.75 6.61
C ASP A 203 8.24 -5.99 5.19
N LEU A 204 7.14 -6.75 5.06
CA LEU A 204 6.58 -7.15 3.77
C LEU A 204 6.03 -5.96 2.96
N GLY A 205 5.44 -4.97 3.64
CA GLY A 205 4.89 -3.79 2.98
C GLY A 205 6.00 -2.93 2.39
N SER A 206 7.09 -2.75 3.12
CA SER A 206 8.28 -2.03 2.66
C SER A 206 8.97 -2.77 1.52
N LEU A 207 9.11 -4.09 1.62
CA LEU A 207 9.67 -4.92 0.55
C LEU A 207 8.85 -4.80 -0.74
N ASN A 208 7.52 -4.92 -0.64
CA ASN A 208 6.61 -4.80 -1.77
C ASN A 208 6.73 -3.43 -2.46
N THR A 209 6.83 -2.37 -1.65
CA THR A 209 6.97 -0.99 -2.12
C THR A 209 8.31 -0.77 -2.82
N LEU A 210 9.42 -1.29 -2.26
CA LEU A 210 10.74 -1.06 -2.83
C LEU A 210 10.99 -1.84 -4.12
N TRP A 211 10.55 -3.11 -4.24
CA TRP A 211 10.79 -3.84 -5.49
C TRP A 211 10.02 -3.21 -6.65
N THR A 212 8.74 -2.86 -6.44
CA THR A 212 7.92 -2.16 -7.45
C THR A 212 8.46 -0.77 -7.75
N GLY A 213 8.89 -0.03 -6.72
CA GLY A 213 9.52 1.28 -6.84
C GLY A 213 10.79 1.25 -7.68
N HIS A 214 11.74 0.38 -7.33
CA HIS A 214 12.99 0.22 -8.08
C HIS A 214 12.79 -0.36 -9.49
N LEU A 215 11.73 -1.13 -9.72
CA LEU A 215 11.38 -1.62 -11.05
C LEU A 215 10.85 -0.49 -11.95
N SER A 216 9.91 0.32 -11.44
CA SER A 216 9.10 1.22 -12.27
C SER A 216 9.52 2.69 -12.20
N GLY A 217 10.21 3.10 -11.14
CA GLY A 217 10.41 4.49 -10.77
C GLY A 217 9.24 5.11 -10.00
N TRP A 218 8.27 4.29 -9.57
CA TRP A 218 7.07 4.75 -8.87
C TRP A 218 7.42 5.54 -7.60
N ILE A 219 6.59 6.53 -7.26
CA ILE A 219 6.73 7.42 -6.09
C ILE A 219 8.14 8.04 -5.95
N ALA A 220 8.78 8.29 -7.09
CA ALA A 220 10.13 8.85 -7.17
C ALA A 220 11.22 8.01 -6.46
N ILE A 221 10.99 6.69 -6.31
CA ILE A 221 12.06 5.73 -5.98
C ILE A 221 12.93 5.57 -7.24
N PRO A 222 14.25 5.76 -7.17
CA PRO A 222 15.12 5.60 -8.34
C PRO A 222 15.06 4.19 -8.90
N ARG A 223 15.03 4.06 -10.24
CA ARG A 223 15.10 2.74 -10.86
C ARG A 223 16.46 2.10 -10.59
N ASP A 224 16.43 0.85 -10.12
CA ASP A 224 17.62 0.06 -9.86
C ASP A 224 17.28 -1.43 -10.04
N PRO A 225 17.68 -2.08 -11.15
CA PRO A 225 17.31 -3.46 -11.43
C PRO A 225 17.90 -4.44 -10.41
N VAL A 226 19.07 -4.15 -9.81
CA VAL A 226 19.67 -5.02 -8.78
C VAL A 226 18.85 -4.95 -7.50
N LEU A 227 18.44 -3.76 -7.07
CA LEU A 227 17.59 -3.61 -5.89
C LEU A 227 16.17 -4.13 -6.12
N ALA A 228 15.59 -3.91 -7.31
CA ALA A 228 14.31 -4.49 -7.68
C ALA A 228 14.33 -6.02 -7.57
N TYR A 229 15.35 -6.67 -8.15
CA TYR A 229 15.55 -8.12 -8.01
C TYR A 229 15.80 -8.53 -6.56
N THR A 230 16.62 -7.80 -5.82
CA THR A 230 16.95 -8.12 -4.41
C THR A 230 15.69 -8.19 -3.54
N TYR A 231 14.85 -7.16 -3.58
CA TYR A 231 13.66 -7.11 -2.72
C TYR A 231 12.58 -8.09 -3.19
N HIS A 232 12.40 -8.28 -4.50
CA HIS A 232 11.51 -9.32 -5.03
C HIS A 232 11.96 -10.72 -4.61
N ALA A 233 13.25 -11.03 -4.74
CA ALA A 233 13.78 -12.34 -4.37
C ALA A 233 13.69 -12.60 -2.86
N ALA A 234 13.66 -11.56 -2.02
CA ALA A 234 13.39 -11.72 -0.59
C ALA A 234 11.92 -12.10 -0.35
N LEU A 235 10.98 -11.40 -1.00
CA LEU A 235 9.55 -11.74 -0.94
C LEU A 235 9.26 -13.16 -1.41
N GLN A 236 9.89 -13.58 -2.51
CA GLN A 236 9.73 -14.95 -3.03
C GLN A 236 10.16 -16.01 -2.01
N ARG A 237 11.27 -15.80 -1.29
CA ARG A 237 11.74 -16.72 -0.26
C ARG A 237 10.78 -16.78 0.92
N ILE A 238 10.36 -15.61 1.41
CA ILE A 238 9.42 -15.52 2.53
C ILE A 238 8.11 -16.21 2.18
N ASP A 239 7.56 -15.95 0.98
CA ASP A 239 6.34 -16.58 0.50
C ASP A 239 6.48 -18.11 0.39
N HIS A 240 7.60 -18.60 -0.17
CA HIS A 240 7.88 -20.03 -0.25
C HIS A 240 8.02 -20.69 1.12
N ASP A 241 8.72 -20.05 2.06
CA ASP A 241 8.90 -20.55 3.42
C ASP A 241 7.55 -20.61 4.18
N GLN A 242 6.67 -19.64 3.95
CA GLN A 242 5.34 -19.59 4.55
C GLN A 242 4.35 -20.55 3.87
N ASN A 243 4.53 -20.81 2.58
CA ASN A 243 3.61 -21.58 1.74
C ASN A 243 4.37 -22.64 0.91
N PRO A 244 5.04 -23.62 1.54
CA PRO A 244 5.92 -24.56 0.84
C PRO A 244 5.18 -25.44 -0.17
N ASP A 245 3.88 -25.67 0.04
CA ASP A 245 3.03 -26.50 -0.84
C ASP A 245 2.50 -25.74 -2.07
N VAL A 246 2.69 -24.42 -2.13
CA VAL A 246 2.20 -23.59 -3.24
C VAL A 246 3.32 -23.44 -4.28
N ALA A 247 3.20 -24.21 -5.37
CA ALA A 247 4.19 -24.22 -6.44
C ALA A 247 4.23 -22.92 -7.28
N ASP A 248 3.14 -22.15 -7.31
CA ASP A 248 2.99 -20.90 -8.07
C ASP A 248 2.31 -19.82 -7.21
N GLY A 249 3.01 -19.42 -6.14
CA GLY A 249 2.65 -18.29 -5.27
C GLY A 249 2.83 -16.92 -5.96
N PRO A 250 2.27 -15.85 -5.40
CA PRO A 250 2.19 -14.51 -6.02
C PRO A 250 3.54 -13.88 -6.38
N TYR A 251 4.63 -14.31 -5.74
CA TYR A 251 6.01 -13.84 -5.99
C TYR A 251 6.89 -14.91 -6.65
N SER A 252 6.31 -16.04 -7.02
CA SER A 252 7.02 -17.17 -7.61
C SER A 252 6.70 -17.33 -9.10
N GLY A 253 7.30 -18.33 -9.74
CA GLY A 253 7.06 -18.65 -11.14
C GLY A 253 7.82 -17.81 -12.17
N ASN A 254 7.55 -18.09 -13.44
CA ASN A 254 8.22 -17.45 -14.59
C ASN A 254 7.82 -15.98 -14.79
N MET A 255 6.78 -15.49 -14.10
CA MET A 255 6.23 -14.14 -14.28
C MET A 255 7.28 -13.05 -14.06
N PHE A 256 8.19 -13.25 -13.10
CA PHE A 256 9.22 -12.28 -12.75
C PHE A 256 10.63 -12.69 -13.14
N ALA A 257 10.77 -13.70 -14.02
CA ALA A 257 12.09 -14.16 -14.49
C ALA A 257 12.89 -13.03 -15.16
N PHE A 258 12.20 -12.09 -15.80
CA PHE A 258 12.80 -10.92 -16.46
C PHE A 258 13.59 -10.00 -15.51
N LEU A 259 13.36 -10.06 -14.18
CA LEU A 259 14.10 -9.25 -13.21
C LEU A 259 15.60 -9.59 -13.17
N LYS A 260 15.99 -10.74 -13.71
CA LYS A 260 17.39 -11.16 -13.83
C LYS A 260 18.05 -10.66 -15.13
N ASP A 261 17.27 -10.15 -16.08
CA ASP A 261 17.76 -9.76 -17.40
C ASP A 261 18.74 -8.59 -17.27
N GLY A 262 19.93 -8.77 -17.84
CA GLY A 262 20.99 -7.74 -17.81
C GLY A 262 21.78 -7.65 -16.50
N LEU A 263 21.49 -8.48 -15.49
CA LEU A 263 22.31 -8.56 -14.27
C LEU A 263 23.50 -9.50 -14.47
N THR A 264 24.67 -9.12 -13.94
CA THR A 264 25.85 -9.99 -13.94
C THR A 264 25.70 -11.12 -12.90
N PRO A 265 26.45 -12.23 -13.06
CA PRO A 265 26.47 -13.30 -12.05
C PRO A 265 26.82 -12.80 -10.64
N GLU A 266 27.74 -11.84 -10.53
CA GLU A 266 28.16 -11.25 -9.26
C GLU A 266 27.03 -10.42 -8.63
N GLN A 267 26.31 -9.63 -9.44
CA GLN A 267 25.15 -8.87 -8.99
C GLN A 267 24.03 -9.80 -8.50
N LEU A 268 23.75 -10.88 -9.25
CA LEU A 268 22.77 -11.89 -8.85
C LEU A 268 23.16 -12.57 -7.54
N ALA A 269 24.43 -12.97 -7.38
CA ALA A 269 24.93 -13.59 -6.16
C ALA A 269 24.82 -12.65 -4.95
N ALA A 270 25.22 -11.38 -5.10
CA ALA A 270 25.14 -10.38 -4.04
C ALA A 270 23.68 -10.06 -3.65
N ALA A 271 22.81 -9.90 -4.65
CA ALA A 271 21.38 -9.68 -4.43
C ALA A 271 20.72 -10.87 -3.72
N ASN A 272 21.06 -12.09 -4.12
CA ASN A 272 20.57 -13.31 -3.48
C ASN A 272 21.01 -13.39 -2.01
N ALA A 273 22.30 -13.18 -1.72
CA ALA A 273 22.80 -13.19 -0.35
C ALA A 273 22.13 -12.12 0.53
N LYS A 274 21.85 -10.93 -0.04
CA LYS A 274 21.12 -9.88 0.67
C LYS A 274 19.67 -10.27 0.91
N ALA A 275 19.01 -10.89 -0.07
CA ALA A 275 17.64 -11.36 0.04
C ALA A 275 17.49 -12.50 1.06
N ASP A 276 18.44 -13.45 1.13
CA ASP A 276 18.48 -14.50 2.15
C ASP A 276 18.49 -13.88 3.57
N ARG A 277 19.32 -12.86 3.78
CA ARG A 277 19.40 -12.15 5.06
C ARG A 277 18.11 -11.41 5.41
N ILE A 278 17.43 -10.81 4.42
CA ILE A 278 16.14 -10.15 4.64
C ILE A 278 15.08 -11.19 5.07
N ALA A 279 15.03 -12.34 4.39
CA ALA A 279 14.10 -13.42 4.76
C ALA A 279 14.37 -13.94 6.18
N LEU A 280 15.64 -14.10 6.56
CA LEU A 280 16.00 -14.44 7.94
C LEU A 280 15.51 -13.38 8.95
N ASN A 281 15.70 -12.09 8.65
CA ASN A 281 15.25 -11.01 9.52
C ASN A 281 13.71 -10.99 9.67
N PHE A 282 12.97 -11.30 8.61
CA PHE A 282 11.52 -11.48 8.67
C PHE A 282 11.13 -12.56 9.69
N HIS A 283 11.73 -13.74 9.61
CA HIS A 283 11.46 -14.84 10.55
C HIS A 283 11.77 -14.45 12.00
N GLN A 284 12.88 -13.76 12.23
CA GLN A 284 13.25 -13.24 13.55
C GLN A 284 12.23 -12.22 14.07
N ARG A 285 11.74 -11.33 13.19
CA ARG A 285 10.72 -10.33 13.52
C ARG A 285 9.40 -11.01 13.93
N MET A 286 8.96 -12.01 13.17
CA MET A 286 7.74 -12.76 13.49
C MET A 286 7.84 -13.49 14.84
N ALA A 287 8.93 -14.21 15.08
CA ALA A 287 9.15 -14.88 16.36
C ALA A 287 9.18 -13.90 17.56
N ALA A 288 9.77 -12.71 17.37
CA ALA A 288 9.79 -11.68 18.41
C ALA A 288 8.41 -11.04 18.66
N GLN A 289 7.51 -11.06 17.67
CA GLN A 289 6.13 -10.60 17.83
C GLN A 289 5.28 -11.63 18.57
N GLU A 290 5.42 -12.91 18.23
CA GLU A 290 4.75 -14.02 18.93
C GLU A 290 5.12 -14.06 20.42
N ALA A 291 6.39 -13.83 20.76
CA ALA A 291 6.86 -13.81 22.14
C ALA A 291 6.31 -12.66 23.00
N LYS A 292 5.68 -11.64 22.38
CA LYS A 292 5.07 -10.50 23.08
C LYS A 292 3.57 -10.65 23.31
N GLN A 293 2.95 -11.69 22.74
CA GLN A 293 1.52 -12.00 22.88
C GLN A 293 1.30 -12.95 24.05
#